data_AF-A0A2P8NGI1-F1
#
_entry.id   AF-A0A2P8NGI1-F1
#
_cell.length_a   1.000
_cell.length_b   1.000
_cell.length_c   1.000
_cell.angle_alpha   90.00
_cell.angle_beta   90.00
_cell.angle_gamma   90.00
#
_symmetry.space_group_name_H-M   'P 1'
#
loop_
_entity.id
_entity.type
_entity.pdbx_description
1 polymer ?
#
loop_
_entity_poly.entity_id
_entity_poly.type
_entity_poly.pdbx_seq_one_letter_code
_entity_poly.pdbx_strand_id
1 'polypeptide(L)'
;MTQRGRNDVPKNAGIVSRRPTPSPILGPLLGLMLSAVALSTGSPVLASEAGPPPPSAEDLLRAEHLETEILSLDGDPAFGEYLGGECVTCHQSSGAGGTIPPIAGLPVDHTVRALVEYKLGLRANEVMRLMTARLEADEIAALAAYFAELSP
;
A
#
# COMPACT_ATOMS: atom_id res chain seq x y z
N MET A 1 -2.86 -8.46 48.26
CA MET A 1 -3.07 -9.90 47.94
C MET A 1 -3.88 -9.91 46.64
N THR A 2 -3.52 -10.54 45.52
CA THR A 2 -2.48 -11.54 45.11
C THR A 2 -2.10 -11.21 43.65
N GLN A 3 -0.82 -11.16 43.23
CA GLN A 3 -0.05 -12.29 42.67
C GLN A 3 -0.87 -13.26 41.77
N ARG A 4 -0.41 -13.76 40.61
CA ARG A 4 0.86 -13.65 39.83
C ARG A 4 0.65 -14.50 38.56
N GLY A 5 1.20 -14.15 37.40
CA GLY A 5 1.10 -15.04 36.23
C GLY A 5 1.59 -14.49 34.88
N ARG A 6 2.92 -14.37 34.70
CA ARG A 6 3.49 -14.44 33.34
C ARG A 6 3.41 -15.89 32.88
N ASN A 7 3.18 -16.11 31.59
CA ASN A 7 3.60 -17.33 30.90
C ASN A 7 4.22 -16.93 29.56
N ASP A 8 5.54 -16.97 29.54
CA ASP A 8 6.38 -16.68 28.38
C ASP A 8 6.22 -17.77 27.30
N VAL A 9 6.00 -17.38 26.04
CA VAL A 9 6.01 -18.31 24.89
C VAL A 9 7.44 -18.38 24.33
N PRO A 10 7.98 -19.59 24.03
CA PRO A 10 9.43 -19.79 24.03
C PRO A 10 10.18 -19.25 22.80
N LYS A 11 11.47 -18.99 23.04
CA LYS A 11 12.47 -18.57 22.05
C LYS A 11 12.82 -19.68 21.06
N ASN A 12 13.44 -19.24 19.96
CA ASN A 12 14.00 -20.02 18.86
C ASN A 12 14.53 -21.44 19.19
N ALA A 13 14.35 -22.34 18.22
CA ALA A 13 15.01 -23.64 18.17
C ALA A 13 15.55 -23.88 16.75
N GLY A 14 16.71 -24.56 16.64
CA GLY A 14 17.11 -25.21 15.38
C GLY A 14 18.17 -24.49 14.54
N ILE A 15 19.33 -24.16 15.11
CA ILE A 15 20.56 -24.03 14.31
C ILE A 15 20.93 -25.41 13.74
N VAL A 16 20.94 -25.58 12.42
CA VAL A 16 21.63 -26.70 11.75
C VAL A 16 22.61 -26.14 10.74
N SER A 17 23.85 -26.64 10.79
CA SER A 17 25.01 -25.98 10.20
C SER A 17 25.72 -26.84 9.15
N ARG A 18 25.98 -26.24 7.98
CA ARG A 18 27.06 -26.55 7.00
C ARG A 18 26.98 -27.88 6.24
N ARG A 19 27.27 -27.80 4.92
CA ARG A 19 28.60 -28.10 4.37
C ARG A 19 28.83 -27.39 3.01
N PRO A 20 30.07 -26.97 2.67
CA PRO A 20 30.41 -26.33 1.40
C PRO A 20 31.17 -27.25 0.41
N THR A 21 31.43 -26.69 -0.79
CA THR A 21 32.39 -27.13 -1.85
C THR A 21 31.96 -28.29 -2.79
N PRO A 22 32.57 -28.45 -4.00
CA PRO A 22 33.50 -27.56 -4.72
C PRO A 22 33.07 -27.19 -6.18
N SER A 23 33.59 -26.07 -6.71
CA SER A 23 33.70 -25.81 -8.16
C SER A 23 34.93 -26.55 -8.73
N PRO A 24 34.93 -26.99 -10.01
CA PRO A 24 35.48 -26.19 -11.13
C PRO A 24 34.58 -26.34 -12.40
N ILE A 25 34.92 -26.07 -13.69
CA ILE A 25 36.20 -25.81 -14.40
C ILE A 25 36.01 -24.71 -15.49
N LEU A 26 37.09 -23.97 -15.73
CA LEU A 26 37.45 -23.09 -16.86
C LEU A 26 37.21 -23.66 -18.30
N GLY A 27 36.83 -22.81 -19.26
CA GLY A 27 36.90 -23.16 -20.69
C GLY A 27 36.37 -22.09 -21.67
N PRO A 28 37.23 -21.38 -22.44
CA PRO A 28 36.79 -20.41 -23.44
C PRO A 28 36.69 -21.05 -24.84
N LEU A 29 35.56 -20.88 -25.53
CA LEU A 29 35.43 -21.24 -26.94
C LEU A 29 34.98 -20.05 -27.78
N LEU A 30 35.98 -19.50 -28.47
CA LEU A 30 35.94 -18.62 -29.62
C LEU A 30 34.83 -19.01 -30.61
N GLY A 31 33.70 -18.30 -30.57
CA GLY A 31 32.58 -18.43 -31.50
C GLY A 31 32.36 -17.13 -32.26
N LEU A 32 33.08 -16.95 -33.38
CA LEU A 32 33.04 -15.73 -34.20
C LEU A 32 31.75 -15.69 -35.03
N MET A 33 30.64 -15.34 -34.38
CA MET A 33 29.33 -15.27 -35.02
C MET A 33 29.20 -14.00 -35.88
N LEU A 34 29.18 -14.27 -37.19
CA LEU A 34 28.86 -13.37 -38.29
C LEU A 34 27.91 -12.22 -37.94
N SER A 35 28.27 -11.03 -38.40
CA SER A 35 27.46 -9.81 -38.34
C SER A 35 26.11 -9.97 -39.02
N ALA A 36 25.08 -10.34 -38.25
CA ALA A 36 23.70 -10.08 -38.62
C ALA A 36 23.40 -8.61 -38.27
N VAL A 37 23.64 -7.70 -39.21
CA VAL A 37 23.04 -6.36 -39.19
C VAL A 37 21.54 -6.55 -39.46
N ALA A 38 20.80 -6.88 -38.40
CA ALA A 38 19.36 -6.73 -38.42
C ALA A 38 19.09 -5.23 -38.58
N LEU A 39 18.52 -4.84 -39.71
CA LEU A 39 17.88 -3.54 -39.85
C LEU A 39 16.75 -3.50 -38.81
N SER A 40 17.05 -2.90 -37.66
CA SER A 40 16.07 -2.50 -36.67
C SER A 40 15.16 -1.46 -37.32
N THR A 41 14.14 -1.92 -38.03
CA THR A 41 12.92 -1.16 -38.26
C THR A 41 12.24 -1.01 -36.92
N GLY A 42 12.82 -0.14 -36.08
CA GLY A 42 12.23 0.31 -34.84
C GLY A 42 10.99 1.10 -35.18
N SER A 43 9.86 0.39 -35.35
CA SER A 43 8.56 1.02 -35.35
C SER A 43 8.46 1.86 -34.10
N PRO A 44 8.18 3.18 -34.19
CA PRO A 44 7.87 3.95 -33.00
C PRO A 44 6.58 3.38 -32.44
N VAL A 45 6.70 2.52 -31.42
CA VAL A 45 5.57 2.16 -30.58
C VAL A 45 5.09 3.48 -29.98
N LEU A 46 3.84 3.85 -30.28
CA LEU A 46 3.22 5.02 -29.70
C LEU A 46 3.08 4.76 -28.20
N ALA A 47 4.06 5.22 -27.42
CA ALA A 47 4.10 5.11 -25.95
C ALA A 47 3.17 6.16 -25.32
N SER A 48 1.90 6.04 -25.67
CA SER A 48 0.74 6.81 -25.25
C SER A 48 -0.42 6.03 -25.88
N GLU A 49 -1.04 5.05 -25.23
CA GLU A 49 -1.63 5.13 -23.89
C GLU A 49 -1.43 3.84 -23.07
N ALA A 50 -0.19 3.49 -22.73
CA ALA A 50 0.03 2.54 -21.63
C ALA A 50 -0.30 3.26 -20.31
N GLY A 51 -1.31 2.77 -19.59
CA GLY A 51 -1.55 3.20 -18.20
C GLY A 51 -0.31 2.96 -17.32
N PRO A 52 -0.27 3.51 -16.09
CA PRO A 52 0.82 3.23 -15.16
C PRO A 52 1.02 1.71 -15.04
N PRO A 53 2.28 1.22 -15.00
CA PRO A 53 2.53 -0.21 -14.85
C PRO A 53 1.83 -0.74 -13.60
N PRO A 54 1.41 -2.02 -13.58
CA PRO A 54 0.83 -2.61 -12.38
C PRO A 54 1.81 -2.47 -11.21
N PRO A 55 1.31 -2.25 -9.98
CA PRO A 55 2.16 -2.01 -8.83
C PRO A 55 3.12 -3.17 -8.62
N SER A 56 4.35 -2.84 -8.25
CA SER A 56 5.38 -3.85 -8.02
C SER A 56 5.14 -4.58 -6.69
N ALA A 57 5.80 -5.73 -6.51
CA ALA A 57 5.69 -6.48 -5.24
C ALA A 57 6.18 -5.66 -4.03
N GLU A 58 7.16 -4.77 -4.22
CA GLU A 58 7.63 -3.87 -3.15
C GLU A 58 6.61 -2.76 -2.81
N ASP A 59 5.77 -2.33 -3.76
CA ASP A 59 4.71 -1.35 -3.49
C ASP A 59 3.57 -1.96 -2.69
N LEU A 60 3.20 -3.21 -2.97
CA LEU A 60 2.20 -3.96 -2.21
C LEU A 60 2.66 -4.21 -0.77
N LEU A 61 3.91 -4.65 -0.57
CA LEU A 61 4.51 -4.84 0.76
C LEU A 61 4.61 -3.52 1.55
N ARG A 62 4.87 -2.41 0.86
CA ARG A 62 4.88 -1.07 1.47
C ARG A 62 3.49 -0.62 1.92
N ALA A 63 2.45 -0.94 1.14
CA ALA A 63 1.07 -0.67 1.51
C ALA A 63 0.63 -1.52 2.71
N GLU A 64 0.93 -2.82 2.73
CA GLU A 64 0.63 -3.71 3.85
C GLU A 64 1.32 -3.24 5.15
N HIS A 65 2.58 -2.81 5.07
CA HIS A 65 3.30 -2.27 6.22
C HIS A 65 2.68 -0.96 6.73
N LEU A 66 2.37 -0.02 5.84
CA LEU A 66 1.76 1.26 6.21
C LEU A 66 0.32 1.10 6.74
N GLU A 67 -0.47 0.20 6.15
CA GLU A 67 -1.79 -0.16 6.68
C GLU A 67 -1.66 -0.75 8.10
N THR A 68 -0.72 -1.66 8.32
CA THR A 68 -0.46 -2.26 9.64
C THR A 68 0.01 -1.24 10.67
N GLU A 69 0.87 -0.29 10.27
CA GLU A 69 1.31 0.82 11.11
C GLU A 69 0.13 1.69 11.53
N ILE A 70 -0.66 2.17 10.58
CA ILE A 70 -1.82 3.05 10.84
C ILE A 70 -2.88 2.33 11.68
N LEU A 71 -3.16 1.05 11.44
CA LEU A 71 -4.10 0.26 12.23
C LEU A 71 -3.60 -0.07 13.65
N SER A 72 -2.33 0.21 13.96
CA SER A 72 -1.78 0.12 15.32
C SER A 72 -1.87 1.43 16.12
N LEU A 73 -2.27 2.53 15.47
CA LEU A 73 -2.48 3.83 16.09
C LEU A 73 -3.87 3.92 16.75
N ASP A 74 -3.96 4.70 17.83
CA ASP A 74 -5.23 5.08 18.46
C ASP A 74 -5.72 6.38 17.82
N GLY A 75 -6.59 6.26 16.81
CA GLY A 75 -7.05 7.39 16.00
C GLY A 75 -7.99 8.33 16.78
N ASP A 76 -7.65 9.61 16.87
CA ASP A 76 -8.46 10.63 17.55
C ASP A 76 -9.67 11.04 16.66
N PRO A 77 -10.92 10.68 17.02
CA PRO A 77 -12.08 11.02 16.20
C PRO A 77 -12.40 12.52 16.21
N ALA A 78 -11.97 13.29 17.21
CA ALA A 78 -12.17 14.75 17.23
C ALA A 78 -11.20 15.46 16.27
N PHE A 79 -9.98 14.95 16.11
CA PHE A 79 -9.08 15.38 15.05
C PHE A 79 -9.59 14.92 13.67
N GLY A 80 -10.16 13.71 13.59
CA GLY A 80 -10.80 13.18 12.40
C GLY A 80 -12.00 14.03 11.93
N GLU A 81 -12.83 14.53 12.85
CA GLU A 81 -13.93 15.46 12.56
C GLU A 81 -13.41 16.76 11.93
N TYR A 82 -12.36 17.34 12.51
CA TYR A 82 -11.73 18.57 12.01
C TYR A 82 -11.20 18.41 10.57
N LEU A 83 -10.50 17.30 10.29
CA LEU A 83 -9.99 16.99 8.95
C LEU A 83 -11.12 16.61 7.97
N GLY A 84 -12.16 15.93 8.47
CA GLY A 84 -13.26 15.37 7.69
C GLY A 84 -14.15 16.40 7.00
N GLY A 85 -14.10 17.68 7.41
CA GLY A 85 -14.81 18.79 6.77
C GLY A 85 -14.53 18.93 5.27
N GLU A 86 -13.28 18.72 4.86
CA GLU A 86 -12.88 18.71 3.45
C GLU A 86 -13.48 17.52 2.69
N CYS A 87 -13.55 16.35 3.33
CA CYS A 87 -14.07 15.12 2.73
C CYS A 87 -15.58 15.19 2.47
N VAL A 88 -16.37 15.67 3.43
CA VAL A 88 -17.84 15.72 3.35
C VAL A 88 -18.38 16.71 2.31
N THR A 89 -17.51 17.62 1.82
CA THR A 89 -17.82 18.50 0.67
C THR A 89 -18.15 17.70 -0.59
N CYS A 90 -17.52 16.54 -0.75
CA CYS A 90 -17.73 15.61 -1.87
C CYS A 90 -18.46 14.33 -1.45
N HIS A 91 -18.01 13.70 -0.35
CA HIS A 91 -18.53 12.44 0.19
C HIS A 91 -19.68 12.68 1.17
N GLN A 92 -20.72 13.38 0.70
CA GLN A 92 -21.89 13.75 1.48
C GLN A 92 -22.47 12.53 2.22
N SER A 93 -22.67 12.65 3.53
CA SER A 93 -23.14 11.55 4.39
C SER A 93 -24.46 10.94 3.91
N SER A 94 -25.36 11.74 3.35
CA SER A 94 -26.64 11.30 2.78
C SER A 94 -26.55 10.51 1.47
N GLY A 95 -25.35 10.35 0.88
CA GLY A 95 -25.16 9.75 -0.45
C GLY A 95 -25.77 10.55 -1.62
N ALA A 96 -26.29 11.76 -1.36
CA ALA A 96 -27.03 12.55 -2.34
C ALA A 96 -26.20 13.03 -3.55
N GLY A 97 -24.86 12.97 -3.47
CA GLY A 97 -23.93 13.29 -4.55
C GLY A 97 -23.92 12.31 -5.73
N GLY A 98 -24.58 11.15 -5.61
CA GLY A 98 -24.82 10.19 -6.70
C GLY A 98 -23.58 9.42 -7.18
N THR A 99 -22.64 10.11 -7.83
CA THR A 99 -21.42 9.50 -8.38
C THR A 99 -20.32 9.31 -7.33
N ILE A 100 -20.33 10.13 -6.28
CA ILE A 100 -19.36 10.05 -5.17
C ILE A 100 -19.98 9.22 -4.04
N PRO A 101 -19.35 8.11 -3.61
CA PRO A 101 -19.92 7.26 -2.58
C PRO A 101 -19.89 7.95 -1.20
N PRO A 102 -20.89 7.74 -0.34
CA PRO A 102 -20.82 8.14 1.06
C PRO A 102 -19.71 7.38 1.78
N ILE A 103 -19.12 8.02 2.79
CA ILE A 103 -18.05 7.44 3.62
C ILE A 103 -18.43 7.27 5.10
N ALA A 104 -19.62 7.75 5.49
CA ALA A 104 -20.16 7.57 6.83
C ALA A 104 -20.44 6.08 7.11
N GLY A 105 -20.09 5.62 8.31
CA GLY A 105 -20.30 4.23 8.76
C GLY A 105 -19.35 3.22 8.12
N LEU A 106 -18.32 3.64 7.37
CA LEU A 106 -17.31 2.73 6.83
C LEU A 106 -16.41 2.20 7.94
N PRO A 107 -16.13 0.88 8.01
CA PRO A 107 -15.19 0.31 8.97
C PRO A 107 -13.81 0.97 8.93
N VAL A 108 -13.15 1.06 10.08
CA VAL A 108 -11.82 1.68 10.24
C VAL A 108 -10.81 1.03 9.29
N ASP A 109 -10.75 -0.30 9.22
CA ASP A 109 -9.84 -1.05 8.35
C ASP A 109 -10.07 -0.77 6.86
N HIS A 110 -11.34 -0.72 6.44
CA HIS A 110 -11.71 -0.38 5.07
C HIS A 110 -11.31 1.06 4.70
N THR A 111 -11.51 2.00 5.62
CA THR A 111 -11.17 3.42 5.41
C THR A 111 -9.66 3.64 5.37
N VAL A 112 -8.90 3.06 6.31
CA VAL A 112 -7.42 3.09 6.30
C VAL A 112 -6.89 2.51 4.99
N ARG A 113 -7.32 1.29 4.61
CA ARG A 113 -6.86 0.64 3.38
C ARG A 113 -7.13 1.49 2.15
N ALA A 114 -8.35 2.01 2.00
CA ALA A 114 -8.70 2.85 0.85
C ALA A 114 -7.84 4.11 0.78
N LEU A 115 -7.58 4.80 1.90
CA LEU A 115 -6.77 6.01 1.94
C LEU A 115 -5.29 5.71 1.65
N VAL A 116 -4.74 4.61 2.17
CA VAL A 116 -3.38 4.11 1.87
C VAL A 116 -3.23 3.73 0.39
N GLU A 117 -4.17 2.96 -0.16
CA GLU A 117 -4.16 2.57 -1.57
C GLU A 117 -4.23 3.79 -2.50
N TYR A 118 -5.01 4.82 -2.16
CA TYR A 118 -5.01 6.08 -2.90
C TYR A 118 -3.69 6.85 -2.73
N LYS A 119 -3.13 6.96 -1.51
CA LYS A 119 -1.87 7.68 -1.24
C LYS A 119 -0.70 7.07 -2.02
N LEU A 120 -0.66 5.74 -2.13
CA LEU A 120 0.36 4.99 -2.86
C LEU A 120 0.03 4.78 -4.35
N GLY A 121 -1.14 5.20 -4.82
CA GLY A 121 -1.57 5.05 -6.22
C GLY A 121 -1.94 3.62 -6.64
N LEU A 122 -2.10 2.70 -5.68
CA LEU A 122 -2.57 1.33 -5.92
C LEU A 122 -4.04 1.29 -6.37
N ARG A 123 -4.85 2.26 -5.90
CA ARG A 123 -6.26 2.42 -6.29
C ARG A 123 -6.42 3.65 -7.18
N ALA A 124 -7.02 3.45 -8.35
CA ALA A 124 -7.13 4.47 -9.38
C ALA A 124 -8.27 5.47 -9.09
N ASN A 125 -7.91 6.69 -8.67
CA ASN A 125 -8.75 7.90 -8.77
C ASN A 125 -7.85 9.13 -8.55
N GLU A 126 -7.68 9.99 -9.57
CA GLU A 126 -6.73 11.12 -9.46
C GLU A 126 -7.11 12.15 -8.39
N VAL A 127 -8.41 12.42 -8.22
CA VAL A 127 -8.90 13.35 -7.18
C VAL A 127 -8.54 12.80 -5.80
N MET A 128 -8.81 11.51 -5.53
CA MET A 128 -8.47 10.92 -4.24
C MET A 128 -6.96 10.79 -4.02
N ARG A 129 -6.16 10.53 -5.06
CA ARG A 129 -4.69 10.58 -4.96
C ARG A 129 -4.21 11.97 -4.48
N LEU A 130 -4.75 13.05 -5.06
CA LEU A 130 -4.42 14.43 -4.67
C LEU A 130 -4.95 14.83 -3.29
N MET A 131 -6.04 14.20 -2.83
CA MET A 131 -6.52 14.37 -1.45
C MET A 131 -5.63 13.63 -0.45
N THR A 132 -5.31 12.35 -0.68
CA THR A 132 -4.58 11.51 0.28
C THR A 132 -3.06 11.68 0.26
N ALA A 133 -2.47 12.22 -0.82
CA ALA A 133 -1.04 12.50 -0.90
C ALA A 133 -0.51 13.29 0.30
N ARG A 134 -1.30 14.25 0.79
CA ARG A 134 -0.95 15.15 1.91
C ARG A 134 -1.16 14.57 3.31
N LEU A 135 -1.83 13.42 3.42
CA LEU A 135 -2.25 12.87 4.72
C LEU A 135 -1.16 12.03 5.36
N GLU A 136 -0.83 12.29 6.62
CA GLU A 136 0.10 11.48 7.42
C GLU A 136 -0.62 10.31 8.13
N ALA A 137 0.16 9.39 8.73
CA ALA A 137 -0.37 8.17 9.33
C ALA A 137 -1.43 8.43 10.43
N ASP A 138 -1.14 9.36 11.35
CA ASP A 138 -2.07 9.76 12.42
C ASP A 138 -3.35 10.41 11.85
N GLU A 139 -3.26 11.15 10.76
CA GLU A 139 -4.40 11.80 10.10
C GLU A 139 -5.32 10.77 9.42
N ILE A 140 -4.74 9.73 8.81
CA ILE A 140 -5.51 8.61 8.24
C ILE A 140 -6.21 7.81 9.34
N ALA A 141 -5.53 7.55 10.47
CA ALA A 141 -6.14 6.88 11.62
C ALA A 141 -7.30 7.70 12.21
N ALA A 142 -7.10 9.00 12.41
CA ALA A 142 -8.11 9.92 12.93
C ALA A 142 -9.36 10.00 12.02
N LEU A 143 -9.16 10.18 10.70
CA LEU A 143 -10.25 10.16 9.72
C LEU A 143 -11.01 8.82 9.71
N ALA A 144 -10.31 7.70 9.80
CA ALA A 144 -10.92 6.38 9.81
C ALA A 144 -11.74 6.12 11.09
N ALA A 145 -11.26 6.57 12.26
CA ALA A 145 -12.01 6.54 13.51
C ALA A 145 -13.29 7.37 13.41
N TYR A 146 -13.18 8.64 12.99
CA TYR A 146 -14.31 9.55 12.84
C TYR A 146 -15.39 9.02 11.90
N PHE A 147 -15.03 8.58 10.68
CA PHE A 147 -16.02 8.11 9.70
C PHE A 147 -16.72 6.81 10.13
N ALA A 148 -16.06 5.96 10.92
CA ALA A 148 -16.67 4.74 11.46
C ALA A 148 -17.74 5.02 12.54
N GLU A 149 -17.66 6.16 13.24
CA GLU A 149 -18.67 6.58 14.23
C GLU A 149 -19.91 7.23 13.61
N LEU A 150 -19.82 7.70 12.35
CA LEU A 150 -20.96 8.30 11.66
C LEU A 150 -22.03 7.26 11.29
N SER A 151 -23.30 7.68 11.36
CA SER A 151 -24.40 6.87 10.83
C SER A 151 -24.43 6.94 9.29
N PRO A 152 -24.60 5.80 8.59
CA PRO A 152 -24.75 5.75 7.13
C PRO A 152 -26.12 6.21 6.63
#